data_AF-A0A1A8VIP0-F1
#
_entry.id   AF-A0A1A8VIP0-F1
#
_cell.length_a   1.000
_cell.length_b   1.000
_cell.length_c   1.000
_cell.angle_alpha   90.00
_cell.angle_beta   90.00
_cell.angle_gamma   90.00
#
_symmetry.space_group_name_H-M   'P 1'
#
loop_
_entity.id
_entity.type
_entity.pdbx_description
1 polymer ?
#
loop_
_entity_poly.entity_id
_entity_poly.type
_entity_poly.pdbx_seq_one_letter_code
_entity_poly.pdbx_strand_id
1 'polypeptide(L)'
;HEFMHALGFVHEQSRFDRDNYITIMWPNIWRDRFRNFEKFKTENLDLPYDYSSIMHFGMYAYSMDGEPTIVPKTNRNIKLGQASSLSHVDKLKINRLYQCAVKDD
;
A
#
# COMPACT_ATOMS: atom_id res chain seq x y z
N HIS A 1 5.81 -2.44 -9.45
CA HIS A 1 4.39 -2.11 -9.22
C HIS A 1 3.49 -2.99 -10.07
N GLU A 2 3.39 -2.78 -11.38
CA GLU A 2 2.46 -3.54 -12.25
C GLU A 2 2.65 -5.06 -12.21
N PHE A 3 3.89 -5.56 -12.19
CA PHE A 3 4.12 -7.00 -12.04
C PHE A 3 3.63 -7.57 -10.70
N MET A 4 3.62 -6.79 -9.62
CA MET A 4 3.02 -7.25 -8.35
C MET A 4 1.50 -7.35 -8.46
N HIS A 5 0.84 -6.44 -9.19
CA HIS A 5 -0.57 -6.61 -9.52
C HIS A 5 -0.83 -7.90 -10.31
N ALA A 6 0.00 -8.19 -11.33
CA ALA A 6 -0.09 -9.43 -12.09
C ALA A 6 0.11 -10.69 -11.21
N LEU A 7 0.92 -10.59 -10.14
CA LEU A 7 1.12 -11.64 -9.15
C LEU A 7 -0.02 -11.75 -8.11
N GLY A 8 -1.05 -10.90 -8.19
CA GLY A 8 -2.22 -10.96 -7.31
C GLY A 8 -2.19 -10.01 -6.11
N PHE A 9 -1.20 -9.11 -6.02
CA PHE A 9 -1.16 -8.11 -4.95
C PHE A 9 -2.00 -6.88 -5.30
N VAL A 10 -2.76 -6.37 -4.34
CA VAL A 10 -3.43 -5.07 -4.43
C VAL A 10 -2.57 -3.99 -3.80
N HIS A 11 -3.02 -2.74 -3.88
CA HIS A 11 -2.32 -1.64 -3.25
C HIS A 11 -2.23 -1.78 -1.71
N GLU A 12 -1.17 -1.25 -1.10
CA GLU A 12 -0.97 -1.38 0.35
C GLU A 12 -2.03 -0.62 1.15
N GLN A 13 -2.42 0.58 0.68
CA GLN A 13 -3.54 1.34 1.29
C GLN A 13 -4.91 0.70 1.05
N SER A 14 -4.98 -0.43 0.36
CA SER A 14 -6.21 -1.19 0.14
C SER A 14 -6.36 -2.37 1.10
N ARG A 15 -5.39 -2.62 1.99
CA ARG A 15 -5.50 -3.65 3.03
C ARG A 15 -6.70 -3.43 3.96
N PHE A 16 -7.25 -4.53 4.48
CA PHE A 16 -8.39 -4.47 5.40
C PHE A 16 -8.06 -3.78 6.74
N ASP A 17 -6.81 -3.88 7.19
CA ASP A 17 -6.29 -3.35 8.46
C ASP A 17 -5.66 -1.95 8.33
N ARG A 18 -5.67 -1.34 7.13
CA ARG A 18 -5.03 -0.05 6.86
C ARG A 18 -5.42 1.05 7.83
N ASP A 19 -6.65 1.01 8.35
CA ASP A 19 -7.20 2.09 9.19
C ASP A 19 -6.50 2.11 10.57
N ASN A 20 -5.67 1.12 10.90
CA ASN A 20 -4.77 1.17 12.05
C ASN A 20 -3.51 2.02 11.79
N TYR A 21 -3.18 2.27 10.53
CA TYR A 21 -1.89 2.83 10.08
C TYR A 21 -2.05 4.19 9.40
N ILE A 22 -3.08 4.34 8.58
CA ILE A 22 -3.35 5.55 7.80
C ILE A 22 -4.78 6.07 8.01
N THR A 23 -4.98 7.33 7.68
CA THR A 23 -6.29 7.97 7.53
C THR A 23 -6.47 8.37 6.08
N ILE A 24 -7.60 7.98 5.48
CA ILE A 24 -8.01 8.44 4.14
C ILE A 24 -8.81 9.74 4.29
N MET A 25 -8.33 10.81 3.67
CA MET A 25 -8.98 12.12 3.66
C MET A 25 -9.96 12.19 2.49
N TRP A 26 -11.10 11.50 2.62
CA TRP A 26 -12.14 11.42 1.58
C TRP A 26 -12.57 12.76 0.96
N PRO A 27 -12.69 13.87 1.72
CA PRO A 27 -13.03 15.17 1.15
C PRO A 27 -12.00 15.71 0.14
N ASN A 28 -10.74 15.26 0.21
CA ASN A 28 -9.64 15.75 -0.61
C ASN A 28 -9.45 14.92 -1.90
N ILE A 29 -10.28 13.90 -2.13
CA ILE A 29 -10.15 12.96 -3.25
C ILE A 29 -11.21 13.29 -4.32
N TRP A 30 -10.83 13.24 -5.59
CA TRP A 30 -11.81 13.29 -6.69
C TRP A 30 -12.87 12.18 -6.53
N ARG A 31 -14.16 12.54 -6.59
CA ARG A 31 -15.27 11.59 -6.34
C ARG A 31 -15.24 10.36 -7.24
N ASP A 32 -14.82 10.52 -8.50
CA ASP A 32 -14.68 9.43 -9.48
C ASP A 32 -13.43 8.55 -9.25
N ARG A 33 -12.64 8.84 -8.20
CA ARG A 33 -11.46 8.07 -7.78
C ARG A 33 -11.65 7.37 -6.43
N PHE A 34 -12.79 7.50 -5.77
CA PHE A 34 -13.05 6.86 -4.46
C PHE A 34 -12.81 5.35 -4.47
N ARG A 35 -13.16 4.67 -5.57
CA ARG A 35 -12.95 3.23 -5.72
C ARG A 35 -11.48 2.80 -5.62
N ASN A 36 -10.52 3.69 -5.93
CA ASN A 36 -9.09 3.40 -5.80
C ASN A 36 -8.60 3.34 -4.35
N PHE A 37 -9.45 3.77 -3.40
CA PHE A 37 -9.19 3.77 -1.96
C PHE A 37 -10.11 2.78 -1.23
N GLU A 38 -10.81 1.90 -1.94
CA GLU A 38 -11.61 0.85 -1.29
C GLU A 38 -10.70 -0.19 -0.62
N LYS A 39 -11.19 -0.75 0.50
CA LYS A 39 -10.53 -1.87 1.17
C LYS A 39 -10.88 -3.15 0.44
N PHE A 40 -9.90 -4.03 0.33
CA PHE A 40 -10.10 -5.40 -0.14
C PHE A 40 -9.93 -6.34 1.06
N LYS A 41 -10.66 -7.45 1.05
CA LYS A 41 -10.45 -8.53 2.02
C LYS A 41 -9.19 -9.30 1.61
N THR A 42 -8.04 -8.72 1.90
CA THR A 42 -6.72 -9.29 1.60
C THR A 42 -6.25 -10.16 2.75
N GLU A 43 -5.60 -11.27 2.45
CA GLU A 43 -4.75 -11.92 3.44
C GLU A 43 -3.45 -11.11 3.58
N ASN A 44 -3.11 -10.74 4.81
CA ASN A 44 -1.88 -10.00 5.07
C ASN A 44 -0.64 -10.90 5.14
N LEU A 45 -0.82 -12.22 4.94
CA LEU A 45 0.22 -13.23 5.00
C LEU A 45 1.06 -13.16 6.29
N ASP A 46 0.46 -12.74 7.41
CA ASP A 46 1.12 -12.44 8.69
C ASP A 46 2.32 -11.49 8.56
N LEU A 47 2.20 -10.49 7.67
CA LEU A 47 3.20 -9.44 7.47
C LEU A 47 2.66 -8.06 7.90
N PRO A 48 3.54 -7.20 8.44
CA PRO A 48 3.16 -5.87 8.89
C PRO A 48 2.70 -4.99 7.72
N TYR A 49 2.02 -3.89 8.04
CA TYR A 49 1.73 -2.83 7.08
C TYR A 49 3.02 -2.11 6.68
N ASP A 50 3.23 -1.92 5.38
CA ASP A 50 4.48 -1.37 4.86
C ASP A 50 4.29 -0.03 4.13
N TYR A 51 4.58 1.07 4.82
CA TYR A 51 4.57 2.40 4.23
C TYR A 51 5.55 2.58 3.06
N SER A 52 6.60 1.75 2.99
CA SER A 52 7.62 1.77 1.95
C SER A 52 7.34 0.83 0.78
N SER A 53 6.22 0.11 0.81
CA SER A 53 5.84 -0.82 -0.25
C SER A 53 5.76 -0.09 -1.59
N ILE A 54 6.25 -0.73 -2.65
CA ILE A 54 6.06 -0.23 -4.01
C ILE A 54 4.58 -0.12 -4.36
N MET A 55 3.71 -0.85 -3.65
CA MET A 55 2.27 -0.89 -3.83
C MET A 55 1.52 0.18 -3.04
N HIS A 56 2.20 1.02 -2.25
CA HIS A 56 1.56 2.07 -1.48
C HIS A 56 1.37 3.33 -2.32
N PHE A 57 0.16 3.89 -2.35
CA PHE A 57 -0.07 5.21 -2.94
C PHE A 57 0.68 6.33 -2.23
N GLY A 58 1.00 7.38 -2.99
CA GLY A 58 1.56 8.60 -2.43
C GLY A 58 0.56 9.37 -1.56
N MET A 59 1.09 10.22 -0.67
CA MET A 59 0.31 11.08 0.23
C MET A 59 -0.74 11.94 -0.49
N TYR A 60 -0.45 12.35 -1.72
CA TYR A 60 -1.29 13.24 -2.55
C TYR A 60 -1.97 12.51 -3.72
N ALA A 61 -2.00 11.18 -3.71
CA ALA A 61 -2.60 10.41 -4.79
C ALA A 61 -4.06 10.83 -5.01
N TYR A 62 -4.42 11.13 -6.26
CA TYR A 62 -5.77 11.56 -6.66
C TYR A 62 -6.34 12.77 -5.88
N SER A 63 -5.47 13.62 -5.35
CA SER A 63 -5.88 14.86 -4.69
C SER A 63 -6.63 15.78 -5.67
N MET A 64 -7.70 16.42 -5.18
CA MET A 64 -8.50 17.35 -5.98
C MET A 64 -8.04 18.81 -5.92
N ASP A 65 -7.34 19.18 -4.85
CA ASP A 65 -6.96 20.55 -4.51
C ASP A 65 -5.48 20.67 -4.11
N GLY A 66 -4.72 19.57 -4.18
CA GLY A 66 -3.33 19.51 -3.75
C GLY A 66 -3.16 19.15 -2.27
N GLU A 67 -4.24 18.97 -1.52
CA GLU A 67 -4.18 18.56 -0.12
C GLU A 67 -3.92 17.05 0.02
N PRO A 68 -3.36 16.59 1.15
CA PRO A 68 -3.09 15.17 1.40
C PRO A 68 -4.36 14.32 1.35
N THR A 69 -4.32 13.19 0.63
CA THR A 69 -5.39 12.20 0.56
C THR A 69 -5.15 11.00 1.49
N ILE A 70 -3.89 10.71 1.81
CA ILE A 70 -3.48 9.65 2.73
C ILE A 70 -2.52 10.21 3.78
N VAL A 71 -2.88 10.09 5.05
CA VAL A 71 -2.07 10.61 6.17
C VAL A 71 -1.69 9.46 7.12
N PRO A 72 -0.38 9.20 7.34
CA PRO A 72 0.06 8.25 8.36
C PRO A 72 -0.36 8.69 9.77
N LYS A 73 -0.85 7.74 10.57
CA LYS A 73 -1.33 8.03 11.94
C LYS A 73 -0.21 8.25 12.94
N THR A 74 0.91 7.55 12.80
CA THR A 74 2.00 7.59 13.78
C THR A 74 2.96 8.76 13.55
N ASN A 75 3.27 9.07 12.30
CA ASN A 75 4.22 10.13 11.96
C ASN A 75 3.95 10.69 10.56
N ARG A 76 3.59 11.98 10.48
CA ARG A 76 3.31 12.66 9.21
C ARG A 76 4.52 12.83 8.30
N ASN A 77 5.74 12.68 8.83
CA ASN A 77 6.99 12.76 8.04
C ASN A 77 7.31 11.47 7.29
N ILE A 78 6.53 10.40 7.49
CA ILE A 78 6.67 9.16 6.71
C ILE A 78 6.36 9.47 5.25
N LYS A 79 7.32 9.18 4.38
CA LYS A 79 7.20 9.34 2.93
C LYS A 79 6.43 8.15 2.36
N LEU A 80 5.33 8.44 1.66
CA LEU A 80 4.48 7.44 1.01
C LEU A 80 4.64 7.50 -0.51
N GLY A 81 4.60 6.34 -1.18
CA GLY A 81 4.56 6.23 -2.64
C GLY A 81 5.80 6.74 -3.38
N GLN A 82 6.97 6.74 -2.72
CA GLN A 82 8.25 7.14 -3.32
C GLN A 82 9.17 5.95 -3.65
N ALA A 83 8.66 4.72 -3.55
CA ALA A 83 9.43 3.51 -3.74
C ALA A 83 9.75 3.28 -5.23
N SER A 84 11.04 3.13 -5.55
CA SER A 84 11.55 2.77 -6.89
C SER A 84 11.84 1.28 -7.03
N SER A 85 11.75 0.50 -5.94
CA SER A 85 12.06 -0.92 -5.90
C SER A 85 11.18 -1.64 -4.89
N LEU A 86 11.14 -2.97 -4.96
CA LEU A 86 10.43 -3.80 -3.99
C LEU A 86 11.03 -3.60 -2.59
N SER A 87 10.18 -3.31 -1.61
CA SER A 87 10.59 -3.29 -0.22
C SER A 87 10.98 -4.69 0.27
N HIS A 88 11.54 -4.78 1.47
CA HIS A 88 11.76 -6.08 2.12
C HIS A 88 10.45 -6.85 2.31
N VAL A 89 9.38 -6.16 2.73
CA VAL A 89 8.07 -6.77 2.97
C VAL A 89 7.40 -7.19 1.66
N ASP A 90 7.56 -6.44 0.57
CA ASP A 90 7.06 -6.82 -0.75
C ASP A 90 7.67 -8.16 -1.22
N LYS A 91 8.98 -8.33 -1.03
CA LYS A 91 9.68 -9.59 -1.37
C LYS A 91 9.19 -10.75 -0.50
N LEU A 92 8.98 -10.52 0.80
CA LEU A 92 8.42 -11.52 1.71
C LEU A 92 6.99 -11.91 1.32
N LYS A 93 6.15 -10.94 0.92
CA LYS A 93 4.79 -11.21 0.44
C LYS A 93 4.81 -12.14 -0.77
N ILE A 94 5.66 -11.85 -1.76
CA ILE A 94 5.83 -12.70 -2.94
C ILE A 94 6.26 -14.11 -2.51
N ASN A 95 7.32 -14.22 -1.69
CA ASN A 95 7.84 -15.52 -1.27
C ASN A 95 6.82 -16.34 -0.46
N ARG A 96 6.05 -15.71 0.44
CA ARG A 96 5.02 -16.39 1.23
C ARG A 96 3.84 -16.83 0.36
N LEU A 97 3.35 -15.97 -0.53
CA LEU A 97 2.21 -16.29 -1.40
C LEU A 97 2.53 -17.44 -2.36
N TYR A 98 3.72 -17.44 -2.95
CA TYR A 98 4.15 -18.44 -3.94
C TYR A 98 4.97 -19.58 -3.34
N GLN A 99 5.11 -19.64 -2.01
CA GLN A 99 5.85 -20.69 -1.30
C GLN A 99 7.27 -20.87 -1.85
N CYS A 100 7.94 -19.76 -2.20
CA CYS A 100 9.30 -19.80 -2.69
C CYS A 100 10.22 -20.37 -1.60
N ALA A 101 10.94 -21.44 -1.90
CA ALA A 101 11.97 -21.97 -1.02
C ALA A 101 13.09 -20.91 -0.85
N VAL A 102 13.50 -20.66 0.38
CA VAL A 102 14.81 -20.02 0.63
C VAL A 102 15.83 -21.07 0.18
N LYS A 103 16.49 -20.82 -0.94
CA LYS A 103 17.71 -21.55 -1.24
C LYS A 103 18.76 -21.04 -0.27
N ASP A 104 19.22 -21.92 0.61
CA ASP A 104 20.43 -21.72 1.41
C ASP A 104 21.63 -21.76 0.44
N ASP A 105 21.91 -20.65 -0.24
CA ASP A 105 23.13 -20.44 -1.02
C ASP A 105 24.11 -19.56 -0.22
#